data_AF-A0AAD2FG64-F1
#
_entry.id   AF-A0AAD2FG64-F1
#
_cell.length_a   1.000
_cell.length_b   1.000
_cell.length_c   1.000
_cell.angle_alpha   90.00
_cell.angle_beta   90.00
_cell.angle_gamma   90.00
#
_symmetry.space_group_name_H-M   'P 1'
#
loop_
_entity.id
_entity.type
_entity.pdbx_description
1 polymer ?
#
loop_
_entity_poly.entity_id
_entity_poly.type
_entity_poly.pdbx_seq_one_letter_code
_entity_poly.pdbx_strand_id
1 'polypeptide(L)'
;MISSSSCFNACGDQQPSAFQSHFMADRGGINSSRKNDNDVEASLVQGMKNLTFDQLQREQEDFHGVADYGAAHREQDPKAIGELLQSLDAHLARIKPGTIYETACMKDPAYVSNRDFRMLFLKGNRYDPKSSAEQMIRYFDVKHNLFGDECLVRDITTQDLTEDDIASVMAGGVQMSSCTDSSGRLISWGFPGVRVIDHVPKKNKLRHIFYYGMDLVSSAEDTTKGIVLVSYQVGQYRESRIDHDLHYEVMQLALALPFNIAGYHFCFSDRAHCMLAHTAVSLMPSHLRAKTRIHFGTHFECQYLLSTYGIPREAFPFKHPSNELDLTWQKYWFQQCQERDQRKLQLQASREQSLSPQSLSSTTTTTTSSTTARQKEIDKHIQYLSSLWQGETPSDDDVLCVGRKVNGKGNERYMALAVLHADAYDNGSPKERRDVMDSIMKEVKKHGRFLKLDTRSESSSVGWIQVSDKEMRYKIAQTFRNLKYRRGSSNTAQSRAILETPGGAEAMESLGQPSSAVSSSRANHGSSNIQIVHQYTPRDVLFGRMKNHTGNQRLRELVQNVASEYDVANRGEKLRLANQLMESVKREGGRFLKPLDSNASQWEVVADKEAVKKVGAHFRNFRRKQWR
;
A
#
# COMPACT_ATOMS: atom_id res chain seq x y z
N MET A 1 60.58 -27.85 -17.87
CA MET A 1 61.39 -27.67 -16.64
C MET A 1 60.95 -26.37 -15.98
N ILE A 2 60.60 -26.41 -14.68
CA ILE A 2 60.80 -25.35 -13.65
C ILE A 2 60.18 -23.99 -14.01
N SER A 3 59.12 -23.45 -13.38
CA SER A 3 58.82 -23.16 -11.96
C SER A 3 58.41 -21.68 -11.92
N SER A 4 57.28 -21.34 -11.33
CA SER A 4 57.21 -20.26 -10.32
C SER A 4 55.82 -20.22 -9.70
N SER A 5 55.83 -20.53 -8.43
CA SER A 5 54.74 -20.48 -7.47
C SER A 5 54.72 -19.13 -6.74
N SER A 6 53.52 -18.77 -6.27
CA SER A 6 53.18 -18.01 -5.05
C SER A 6 52.40 -16.71 -5.24
N CYS A 7 51.44 -16.54 -4.33
CA CYS A 7 50.67 -15.36 -3.96
C CYS A 7 49.31 -15.13 -4.65
N PHE A 8 48.31 -15.94 -4.28
CA PHE A 8 46.92 -15.50 -4.15
C PHE A 8 46.33 -16.09 -2.86
N ASN A 9 46.24 -15.27 -1.82
CA ASN A 9 45.42 -15.50 -0.62
C ASN A 9 45.21 -14.14 0.06
N ALA A 10 44.03 -13.53 -0.16
CA ALA A 10 43.38 -12.57 0.74
C ALA A 10 42.08 -12.05 0.11
N CYS A 11 41.03 -12.87 0.09
CA CYS A 11 39.67 -12.35 0.15
C CYS A 11 39.01 -13.11 1.28
N GLY A 12 38.82 -12.40 2.40
CA GLY A 12 38.27 -12.96 3.62
C GLY A 12 36.86 -13.46 3.40
N ASP A 13 36.63 -14.70 3.80
CA ASP A 13 35.31 -15.26 4.04
C ASP A 13 34.55 -14.36 5.02
N GLN A 14 33.57 -13.60 4.52
CA GLN A 14 32.58 -12.98 5.38
C GLN A 14 31.69 -14.10 5.93
N GLN A 15 31.84 -14.39 7.23
CA GLN A 15 30.91 -15.28 7.91
C GLN A 15 29.48 -14.71 7.83
N PRO A 16 28.47 -15.56 7.62
CA PRO A 16 27.09 -15.15 7.69
C PRO A 16 26.79 -14.50 9.05
N SER A 17 26.06 -13.38 9.04
CA SER A 17 25.67 -12.71 10.29
C SER A 17 24.87 -13.66 11.18
N ALA A 18 24.89 -13.45 12.50
CA ALA A 18 24.14 -14.26 13.48
C ALA A 18 22.62 -14.33 13.20
N PHE A 19 22.10 -13.45 12.34
CA PHE A 19 20.72 -13.47 11.88
C PHE A 19 20.49 -14.42 10.70
N GLN A 20 21.47 -14.53 9.79
CA GLN A 20 21.45 -15.47 8.68
C GLN A 20 21.44 -16.93 9.20
N SER A 21 22.10 -17.19 10.34
CA SER A 21 22.05 -18.50 11.01
C SER A 21 20.73 -18.76 11.73
N HIS A 22 20.09 -17.77 12.36
CA HIS A 22 18.78 -17.94 13.03
C HIS A 22 17.65 -18.24 12.03
N PHE A 23 17.68 -17.64 10.83
CA PHE A 23 16.71 -17.90 9.76
C PHE A 23 17.01 -19.18 8.97
N MET A 24 18.29 -19.58 8.87
CA MET A 24 18.68 -20.86 8.26
C MET A 24 18.42 -22.08 9.17
N ALA A 25 18.30 -21.91 10.48
CA ALA A 25 18.00 -22.99 11.42
C ALA A 25 16.62 -23.65 11.19
N ASP A 26 15.70 -22.98 10.51
CA ASP A 26 14.37 -23.50 10.16
C ASP A 26 14.32 -24.21 8.78
N ARG A 27 15.48 -24.43 8.15
CA ARG A 27 15.62 -25.21 6.89
C ARG A 27 15.56 -26.72 7.16
N GLY A 28 14.40 -27.21 7.60
CA GLY A 28 14.04 -28.62 7.38
C GLY A 28 13.89 -28.87 5.88
N GLY A 29 14.73 -29.76 5.32
CA GLY A 29 14.93 -29.96 3.88
C GLY A 29 13.64 -30.03 3.04
N ILE A 30 13.54 -29.16 2.03
CA ILE A 30 12.44 -29.12 1.08
C ILE A 30 12.90 -29.76 -0.23
N ASN A 31 12.48 -31.00 -0.44
CA ASN A 31 12.61 -31.70 -1.72
C ASN A 31 11.59 -31.11 -2.72
N SER A 32 12.05 -30.72 -3.91
CA SER A 32 11.24 -30.17 -4.98
C SER A 32 10.41 -31.26 -5.67
N SER A 33 9.20 -31.51 -5.19
CA SER A 33 8.18 -32.21 -5.97
C SER A 33 6.85 -31.45 -5.95
N ARG A 34 6.14 -31.51 -7.08
CA ARG A 34 4.89 -30.80 -7.42
C ARG A 34 3.92 -30.75 -6.23
N LYS A 35 3.83 -29.60 -5.55
CA LYS A 35 2.74 -29.29 -4.63
C LYS A 35 1.57 -28.69 -5.41
N ASN A 36 0.36 -29.17 -5.14
CA ASN A 36 -0.86 -28.61 -5.72
C ASN A 36 -1.24 -27.29 -5.01
N ASP A 37 -2.03 -26.43 -5.65
CA ASP A 37 -2.47 -25.12 -5.10
C ASP A 37 -3.07 -25.25 -3.68
N ASN A 38 -3.78 -26.36 -3.40
CA ASN A 38 -4.36 -26.65 -2.10
C ASN A 38 -3.30 -26.89 -1.00
N ASP A 39 -2.15 -27.48 -1.34
CA ASP A 39 -1.07 -27.76 -0.37
C ASP A 39 -0.34 -26.48 0.03
N VAL A 40 -0.32 -25.51 -0.87
CA VAL A 40 0.30 -24.21 -0.68
C VAL A 40 -0.58 -23.30 0.18
N GLU A 41 -1.88 -23.22 -0.10
CA GLU A 41 -2.84 -22.54 0.79
C GLU A 41 -2.86 -23.20 2.18
N ALA A 42 -2.87 -24.54 2.24
CA ALA A 42 -2.79 -25.26 3.51
C ALA A 42 -1.49 -24.96 4.27
N SER A 43 -0.35 -24.82 3.56
CA SER A 43 0.93 -24.45 4.16
C SER A 43 0.94 -23.01 4.69
N LEU A 44 0.26 -22.08 4.00
CA LEU A 44 0.09 -20.70 4.48
C LEU A 44 -0.78 -20.66 5.74
N VAL A 45 -1.89 -21.39 5.76
CA VAL A 45 -2.79 -21.52 6.92
C VAL A 45 -2.07 -22.22 8.10
N GLN A 46 -1.28 -23.25 7.82
CA GLN A 46 -0.46 -23.96 8.81
C GLN A 46 0.60 -23.04 9.43
N GLY A 47 1.24 -22.18 8.63
CA GLY A 47 2.22 -21.21 9.12
C GLY A 47 1.62 -20.10 10.01
N MET A 48 0.31 -19.87 9.93
CA MET A 48 -0.39 -18.94 10.81
C MET A 48 -0.68 -19.51 12.21
N LYS A 49 -0.44 -20.81 12.44
CA LYS A 49 -0.64 -21.48 13.74
C LYS A 49 0.28 -21.00 14.86
N ASN A 50 1.33 -20.26 14.53
CA ASN A 50 2.24 -19.69 15.52
C ASN A 50 1.72 -18.37 16.12
N LEU A 51 0.56 -17.87 15.67
CA LEU A 51 -0.11 -16.72 16.27
C LEU A 51 -1.23 -17.20 17.20
N THR A 52 -1.38 -16.55 18.35
CA THR A 52 -2.60 -16.70 19.16
C THR A 52 -3.80 -16.15 18.40
N PHE A 53 -5.01 -16.54 18.80
CA PHE A 53 -6.24 -16.01 18.21
C PHE A 53 -6.27 -14.48 18.23
N ASP A 54 -5.94 -13.87 19.36
CA ASP A 54 -5.92 -12.41 19.50
C ASP A 54 -4.85 -11.75 18.63
N GLN A 55 -3.68 -12.37 18.49
CA GLN A 55 -2.64 -11.87 17.58
C GLN A 55 -3.12 -11.93 16.14
N LEU A 56 -3.69 -13.06 15.72
CA LEU A 56 -4.21 -13.22 14.37
C LEU A 56 -5.34 -12.22 14.08
N GLN A 57 -6.26 -12.04 15.01
CA GLN A 57 -7.35 -11.07 14.88
C GLN A 57 -6.79 -9.66 14.73
N ARG A 58 -5.83 -9.24 15.57
CA ARG A 58 -5.19 -7.93 15.45
C ARG A 58 -4.51 -7.73 14.10
N GLU A 59 -3.80 -8.73 13.58
CA GLU A 59 -3.17 -8.63 12.26
C GLU A 59 -4.21 -8.56 11.12
N GLN A 60 -5.37 -9.21 11.27
CA GLN A 60 -6.47 -9.10 10.30
C GLN A 60 -7.16 -7.74 10.37
N GLU A 61 -7.41 -7.22 11.56
CA GLU A 61 -7.94 -5.88 11.77
C GLU A 61 -6.99 -4.81 11.20
N ASP A 62 -5.69 -4.99 11.41
CA ASP A 62 -4.63 -4.17 10.82
C ASP A 62 -4.73 -4.22 9.29
N PHE A 63 -4.75 -5.42 8.72
CA PHE A 63 -4.83 -5.63 7.29
C PHE A 63 -6.03 -4.94 6.64
N HIS A 64 -7.20 -5.02 7.28
CA HIS A 64 -8.43 -4.35 6.85
C HIS A 64 -8.51 -2.87 7.25
N GLY A 65 -7.53 -2.36 7.98
CA GLY A 65 -7.44 -0.97 8.40
C GLY A 65 -8.59 -0.55 9.31
N VAL A 66 -9.05 -1.46 10.18
CA VAL A 66 -10.10 -1.25 11.19
C VAL A 66 -9.56 -1.30 12.62
N ALA A 67 -8.27 -1.58 12.79
CA ALA A 67 -7.66 -1.61 14.10
C ALA A 67 -7.57 -0.22 14.73
N ASP A 68 -7.98 -0.11 15.99
CA ASP A 68 -7.81 1.08 16.81
C ASP A 68 -6.60 0.88 17.74
N TYR A 69 -5.57 1.70 17.54
CA TYR A 69 -4.32 1.62 18.30
C TYR A 69 -4.26 2.60 19.47
N GLY A 70 -5.28 3.44 19.67
CA GLY A 70 -5.25 4.48 20.72
C GLY A 70 -4.03 5.42 20.62
N ALA A 71 -3.37 5.48 19.46
CA ALA A 71 -2.10 6.17 19.26
C ALA A 71 -2.21 7.67 19.54
N ALA A 72 -3.36 8.26 19.19
CA ALA A 72 -3.66 9.67 19.44
C ALA A 72 -3.59 10.04 20.94
N HIS A 73 -3.95 9.13 21.85
CA HIS A 73 -3.88 9.39 23.28
C HIS A 73 -2.45 9.29 23.82
N ARG A 74 -1.64 8.36 23.30
CA ARG A 74 -0.23 8.20 23.73
C ARG A 74 0.65 9.36 23.29
N GLU A 75 0.41 9.92 22.10
CA GLU A 75 1.19 11.05 21.59
C GLU A 75 0.96 12.36 22.36
N GLN A 76 -0.17 12.46 23.06
CA GLN A 76 -0.54 13.64 23.84
C GLN A 76 0.02 13.64 25.26
N ASP A 77 0.62 12.53 25.71
CA ASP A 77 1.25 12.42 27.02
C ASP A 77 2.79 12.41 26.91
N PRO A 78 3.46 13.55 27.17
CA PRO A 78 4.92 13.63 27.13
C PRO A 78 5.62 12.64 28.06
N LYS A 79 4.99 12.27 29.19
CA LYS A 79 5.55 11.34 30.17
C LYS A 79 5.57 9.93 29.61
N ALA A 80 4.46 9.48 29.03
CA ALA A 80 4.37 8.17 28.37
C ALA A 80 5.42 8.03 27.25
N ILE A 81 5.64 9.08 26.45
CA ILE A 81 6.69 9.05 25.41
C ILE A 81 8.09 8.98 26.05
N GLY A 82 8.33 9.70 27.15
CA GLY A 82 9.58 9.63 27.89
C GLY A 82 9.90 8.21 28.37
N GLU A 83 8.92 7.53 28.95
CA GLU A 83 9.03 6.13 29.42
C GLU A 83 9.32 5.17 28.25
N LEU A 84 8.68 5.36 27.09
CA LEU A 84 8.92 4.55 25.90
C LEU A 84 10.34 4.73 25.34
N LEU A 85 10.85 5.97 25.29
CA LEU A 85 12.21 6.24 24.85
C LEU A 85 13.25 5.67 25.83
N GLN A 86 12.99 5.72 27.13
CA GLN A 86 13.83 5.10 28.15
C GLN A 86 13.84 3.57 28.00
N SER A 87 12.68 2.96 27.76
CA SER A 87 12.59 1.53 27.49
C SER A 87 13.31 1.13 26.20
N LEU A 88 13.26 1.97 25.16
CA LEU A 88 13.99 1.77 23.92
C LEU A 88 15.51 1.81 24.17
N ASP A 89 16.00 2.74 24.99
CA ASP A 89 17.41 2.81 25.39
C ASP A 89 17.87 1.57 26.14
N ALA A 90 17.04 1.04 27.05
CA ALA A 90 17.35 -0.18 27.78
C ALA A 90 17.51 -1.39 26.83
N HIS A 91 16.65 -1.51 25.81
CA HIS A 91 16.77 -2.57 24.81
C HIS A 91 18.00 -2.38 23.92
N LEU A 92 18.25 -1.18 23.42
CA LEU A 92 19.41 -0.86 22.59
C LEU A 92 20.73 -1.11 23.34
N ALA A 93 20.82 -0.72 24.61
CA ALA A 93 22.01 -0.96 25.43
C ALA A 93 22.40 -2.45 25.51
N ARG A 94 21.42 -3.34 25.48
CA ARG A 94 21.64 -4.79 25.52
C ARG A 94 22.10 -5.38 24.18
N ILE A 95 21.63 -4.83 23.05
CA ILE A 95 21.85 -5.42 21.71
C ILE A 95 22.84 -4.65 20.85
N LYS A 96 23.25 -3.43 21.25
CA LYS A 96 24.20 -2.60 20.50
C LYS A 96 25.64 -3.13 20.41
N PRO A 97 26.23 -3.84 21.40
CA PRO A 97 27.67 -4.12 21.37
C PRO A 97 28.09 -4.88 20.12
N GLY A 98 29.13 -4.40 19.43
CA GLY A 98 29.68 -4.98 18.21
C GLY A 98 28.85 -4.75 16.93
N THR A 99 27.82 -3.89 16.99
CA THR A 99 26.96 -3.60 15.82
C THR A 99 27.36 -2.30 15.12
N ILE A 100 26.91 -2.11 13.88
CA ILE A 100 27.09 -0.82 13.17
C ILE A 100 26.37 0.34 13.89
N TYR A 101 25.29 0.04 14.61
CA TYR A 101 24.62 1.02 15.46
C TYR A 101 25.54 1.58 16.55
N GLU A 102 26.39 0.75 17.16
CA GLU A 102 27.39 1.22 18.13
C GLU A 102 28.42 2.14 17.47
N THR A 103 28.88 1.80 16.26
CA THR A 103 29.74 2.69 15.46
C THR A 103 29.06 4.03 15.18
N ALA A 104 27.76 4.02 14.84
CA ALA A 104 26.99 5.25 14.65
C ALA A 104 26.89 6.08 15.95
N CYS A 105 26.64 5.43 17.09
CA CYS A 105 26.64 6.10 18.40
C CYS A 105 27.97 6.74 18.73
N MET A 106 29.10 6.11 18.39
CA MET A 106 30.43 6.67 18.63
C MET A 106 30.74 7.84 17.68
N LYS A 107 30.26 7.79 16.43
CA LYS A 107 30.49 8.84 15.43
C LYS A 107 29.68 10.10 15.71
N ASP A 108 28.39 9.96 15.97
CA ASP A 108 27.51 11.10 16.30
C ASP A 108 26.38 10.65 17.25
N PRO A 109 26.60 10.77 18.56
CA PRO A 109 25.57 10.48 19.56
C PRO A 109 24.31 11.33 19.37
N ALA A 110 24.43 12.58 18.89
CA ALA A 110 23.32 13.51 18.77
C ALA A 110 22.38 13.12 17.62
N TYR A 111 22.92 12.62 16.50
CA TYR A 111 22.11 12.05 15.42
C TYR A 111 21.34 10.83 15.88
N VAL A 112 22.02 9.86 16.52
CA VAL A 112 21.41 8.58 16.89
C VAL A 112 20.39 8.73 18.03
N SER A 113 20.66 9.63 18.99
CA SER A 113 19.75 9.92 20.11
C SER A 113 18.65 10.92 19.76
N ASN A 114 18.63 11.45 18.53
CA ASN A 114 17.63 12.42 18.09
C ASN A 114 16.21 11.87 18.32
N ARG A 115 15.40 12.66 19.04
CA ARG A 115 14.06 12.26 19.46
C ARG A 115 13.18 11.92 18.25
N ASP A 116 13.10 12.81 17.27
CA ASP A 116 12.20 12.64 16.12
C ASP A 116 12.58 11.43 15.28
N PHE A 117 13.88 11.21 15.07
CA PHE A 117 14.40 10.02 14.40
C PHE A 117 14.00 8.72 15.14
N ARG A 118 14.20 8.65 16.46
CA ARG A 118 13.81 7.48 17.27
C ARG A 118 12.30 7.27 17.29
N MET A 119 11.52 8.35 17.27
CA MET A 119 10.07 8.29 17.19
C MET A 119 9.57 7.64 15.89
N LEU A 120 10.32 7.72 14.78
CA LEU A 120 9.96 7.00 13.55
C LEU A 120 9.87 5.49 13.80
N PHE A 121 10.86 4.91 14.50
CA PHE A 121 10.90 3.48 14.79
C PHE A 121 9.86 3.07 15.84
N LEU A 122 9.62 3.90 16.85
CA LEU A 122 8.54 3.67 17.81
C LEU A 122 7.20 3.65 17.08
N LYS A 123 6.89 4.68 16.29
CA LYS A 123 5.62 4.72 15.52
C LYS A 123 5.50 3.56 14.54
N GLY A 124 6.58 3.26 13.81
CA GLY A 124 6.66 2.14 12.86
C GLY A 124 6.45 0.76 13.51
N ASN A 125 6.70 0.62 14.81
CA ASN A 125 6.45 -0.60 15.58
C ASN A 125 5.35 -0.41 16.64
N ARG A 126 4.44 0.56 16.46
CA ARG A 126 3.30 0.80 17.36
C ARG A 126 3.68 0.96 18.83
N TYR A 127 4.76 1.68 19.05
CA TYR A 127 5.31 1.96 20.36
C TYR A 127 5.77 0.71 21.12
N ASP A 128 6.19 -0.35 20.42
CA ASP A 128 6.91 -1.48 21.04
C ASP A 128 8.43 -1.20 21.07
N PRO A 129 9.01 -0.85 22.22
CA PRO A 129 10.41 -0.44 22.30
C PRO A 129 11.39 -1.55 21.93
N LYS A 130 11.02 -2.81 22.15
CA LYS A 130 11.86 -3.95 21.80
C LYS A 130 11.98 -4.11 20.28
N SER A 131 10.85 -4.19 19.57
CA SER A 131 10.86 -4.29 18.10
C SER A 131 11.49 -3.06 17.45
N SER A 132 11.27 -1.86 18.00
CA SER A 132 11.94 -0.64 17.55
C SER A 132 13.46 -0.73 17.69
N ALA A 133 13.98 -1.21 18.82
CA ALA A 133 15.43 -1.37 19.02
C ALA A 133 16.02 -2.30 17.96
N GLU A 134 15.40 -3.47 17.76
CA GLU A 134 15.86 -4.46 16.79
C GLU A 134 15.79 -3.93 15.35
N GLN A 135 14.76 -3.14 15.02
CA GLN A 135 14.65 -2.49 13.72
C GLN A 135 15.70 -1.39 13.51
N MET A 136 16.03 -0.61 14.55
CA MET A 136 17.10 0.38 14.48
C MET A 136 18.46 -0.26 14.20
N ILE A 137 18.79 -1.41 14.82
CA ILE A 137 20.03 -2.13 14.50
C ILE A 137 20.07 -2.49 13.01
N ARG A 138 19.00 -3.13 12.50
CA ARG A 138 18.89 -3.51 11.08
C ARG A 138 18.98 -2.30 10.14
N TYR A 139 18.36 -1.18 10.51
CA TYR A 139 18.39 0.05 9.74
C TYR A 139 19.82 0.54 9.51
N PHE A 140 20.63 0.62 10.57
CA PHE A 140 22.01 1.10 10.45
C PHE A 140 22.90 0.12 9.68
N ASP A 141 22.71 -1.19 9.86
CA ASP A 141 23.42 -2.21 9.07
C ASP A 141 23.12 -2.06 7.57
N VAL A 142 21.84 -1.96 7.20
CA VAL A 142 21.40 -1.78 5.81
C VAL A 142 21.91 -0.45 5.24
N LYS A 143 21.79 0.64 5.99
CA LYS A 143 22.26 1.96 5.57
C LYS A 143 23.76 1.97 5.30
N HIS A 144 24.56 1.39 6.20
CA HIS A 144 26.00 1.26 6.03
C HIS A 144 26.36 0.43 4.79
N ASN A 145 25.71 -0.73 4.59
CA ASN A 145 25.99 -1.59 3.44
C ASN A 145 25.69 -0.90 2.10
N LEU A 146 24.64 -0.06 2.06
CA LEU A 146 24.22 0.65 0.85
C LEU A 146 25.02 1.92 0.58
N PHE A 147 25.34 2.71 1.62
CA PHE A 147 25.87 4.08 1.48
C PHE A 147 27.24 4.32 2.09
N GLY A 148 27.83 3.30 2.72
CA GLY A 148 29.13 3.44 3.34
C GLY A 148 29.10 4.23 4.64
N ASP A 149 30.30 4.52 5.12
CA ASP A 149 30.57 4.91 6.49
C ASP A 149 30.40 6.43 6.69
N GLU A 150 30.61 7.19 5.62
CA GLU A 150 30.42 8.62 5.44
C GLU A 150 28.94 9.08 5.49
N CYS A 151 28.01 8.16 5.24
CA CYS A 151 26.58 8.44 5.24
C CYS A 151 25.88 7.94 6.51
N LEU A 152 26.61 7.29 7.43
CA LEU A 152 26.01 6.52 8.51
C LEU A 152 25.15 7.39 9.45
N VAL A 153 25.68 8.55 9.83
CA VAL A 153 25.12 9.46 10.84
C VAL A 153 24.55 10.76 10.28
N ARG A 154 24.09 10.73 9.03
CA ARG A 154 23.36 11.86 8.41
C ARG A 154 22.25 11.34 7.52
N ASP A 155 21.30 12.20 7.19
CA ASP A 155 20.24 11.82 6.26
C ASP A 155 20.80 11.63 4.84
N ILE A 156 20.25 10.64 4.14
CA ILE A 156 20.54 10.42 2.72
C ILE A 156 19.76 11.47 1.92
N THR A 157 20.45 12.15 1.03
CA THR A 157 19.90 13.19 0.16
C THR A 157 20.03 12.81 -1.30
N THR A 158 19.41 13.57 -2.18
CA THR A 158 19.61 13.44 -3.63
C THR A 158 21.07 13.58 -4.08
N GLN A 159 21.95 14.24 -3.32
CA GLN A 159 23.38 14.33 -3.65
C GLN A 159 24.13 13.02 -3.41
N ASP A 160 23.58 12.16 -2.56
CA ASP A 160 24.15 10.85 -2.29
C ASP A 160 23.81 9.83 -3.38
N LEU A 161 22.87 10.15 -4.28
CA LEU A 161 22.42 9.26 -5.35
C LEU A 161 23.34 9.37 -6.58
N THR A 162 23.76 8.22 -7.11
CA THR A 162 24.50 8.14 -8.37
C THR A 162 23.56 8.29 -9.58
N GLU A 163 24.12 8.41 -10.78
CA GLU A 163 23.34 8.43 -12.02
C GLU A 163 22.48 7.17 -12.19
N ASP A 164 23.02 5.99 -11.84
CA ASP A 164 22.27 4.73 -11.83
C ASP A 164 21.16 4.69 -10.77
N ASP A 165 21.39 5.30 -9.60
CA ASP A 165 20.36 5.44 -8.56
C ASP A 165 19.21 6.30 -9.11
N ILE A 166 19.54 7.45 -9.74
CA ILE A 166 18.57 8.37 -10.34
C ILE A 166 17.85 7.72 -11.53
N ALA A 167 18.55 6.97 -12.38
CA ALA A 167 17.93 6.21 -13.47
C ALA A 167 16.92 5.20 -12.91
N SER A 168 17.24 4.54 -11.79
CA SER A 168 16.31 3.66 -11.08
C SER A 168 15.07 4.40 -10.58
N VAL A 169 15.26 5.59 -9.99
CA VAL A 169 14.17 6.46 -9.51
C VAL A 169 13.24 6.85 -10.66
N MET A 170 13.82 7.30 -11.77
CA MET A 170 13.08 7.83 -12.92
C MET A 170 12.37 6.75 -13.72
N ALA A 171 12.85 5.51 -13.67
CA ALA A 171 12.18 4.36 -14.27
C ALA A 171 10.87 3.98 -13.55
N GLY A 172 10.68 4.40 -12.29
CA GLY A 172 9.43 4.18 -11.55
C GLY A 172 9.19 2.72 -11.16
N GLY A 173 10.26 1.95 -10.94
CA GLY A 173 10.18 0.56 -10.45
C GLY A 173 9.55 0.43 -9.07
N VAL A 174 9.60 1.50 -8.26
CA VAL A 174 8.71 1.72 -7.11
C VAL A 174 8.05 3.09 -7.23
N GLN A 175 6.79 3.20 -6.81
CA GLN A 175 6.04 4.46 -6.85
C GLN A 175 5.09 4.62 -5.68
N MET A 176 4.99 5.85 -5.20
CA MET A 176 4.00 6.23 -4.21
C MET A 176 2.69 6.58 -4.93
N SER A 177 1.57 5.97 -4.51
CA SER A 177 0.23 6.25 -5.06
C SER A 177 -0.16 7.73 -4.93
N SER A 178 -0.92 8.31 -5.86
CA SER A 178 -1.48 9.67 -5.69
C SER A 178 -2.65 9.75 -4.68
N CYS A 179 -3.00 8.68 -3.96
CA CYS A 179 -3.97 8.73 -2.87
C CYS A 179 -3.72 7.58 -1.88
N THR A 180 -4.39 7.62 -0.75
CA THR A 180 -4.36 6.56 0.27
C THR A 180 -5.40 5.48 -0.04
N ASP A 181 -5.33 4.37 0.67
CA ASP A 181 -6.44 3.43 0.74
C ASP A 181 -7.64 4.00 1.51
N SER A 182 -8.72 3.22 1.64
CA SER A 182 -9.94 3.61 2.35
C SER A 182 -9.75 3.87 3.84
N SER A 183 -8.65 3.39 4.42
CA SER A 183 -8.30 3.57 5.84
C SER A 183 -7.29 4.71 6.05
N GLY A 184 -6.93 5.43 4.99
CA GLY A 184 -5.99 6.54 5.05
C GLY A 184 -4.52 6.12 5.10
N ARG A 185 -4.19 4.87 4.73
CA ARG A 185 -2.81 4.37 4.67
C ARG A 185 -2.17 4.71 3.34
N LEU A 186 -0.87 5.01 3.36
CA LEU A 186 -0.11 5.19 2.12
C LEU A 186 -0.04 3.87 1.35
N ILE A 187 -0.09 3.96 0.02
CA ILE A 187 0.05 2.81 -0.88
C ILE A 187 1.36 2.97 -1.65
N SER A 188 2.23 1.97 -1.53
CA SER A 188 3.48 1.87 -2.29
C SER A 188 3.39 0.76 -3.31
N TRP A 189 3.60 1.10 -4.56
CA TRP A 189 3.61 0.18 -5.69
C TRP A 189 5.04 -0.25 -6.02
N GLY A 190 5.23 -1.52 -6.33
CA GLY A 190 6.47 -2.07 -6.87
C GLY A 190 6.20 -2.79 -8.18
N PHE A 191 7.02 -2.54 -9.20
CA PHE A 191 6.93 -3.09 -10.54
C PHE A 191 8.25 -3.78 -10.92
N PRO A 192 8.50 -5.01 -10.44
CA PRO A 192 9.78 -5.70 -10.65
C PRO A 192 10.16 -5.88 -12.13
N GLY A 193 9.19 -6.05 -13.03
CA GLY A 193 9.45 -6.24 -14.46
C GLY A 193 9.60 -4.96 -15.28
N VAL A 194 9.81 -3.79 -14.67
CA VAL A 194 10.13 -2.57 -15.43
C VAL A 194 11.51 -2.74 -16.09
N ARG A 195 11.54 -3.07 -17.38
CA ARG A 195 12.79 -3.41 -18.08
C ARG A 195 13.83 -2.30 -18.13
N VAL A 196 13.41 -1.05 -18.00
CA VAL A 196 14.32 0.11 -17.96
C VAL A 196 15.31 -0.01 -16.79
N ILE A 197 14.96 -0.74 -15.73
CA ILE A 197 15.86 -0.99 -14.60
C ILE A 197 16.71 -2.27 -14.75
N ASP A 198 16.61 -3.05 -15.83
CA ASP A 198 17.37 -4.30 -15.98
C ASP A 198 18.89 -4.05 -16.05
N HIS A 199 19.30 -2.90 -16.61
CA HIS A 199 20.70 -2.50 -16.71
C HIS A 199 21.25 -1.86 -15.43
N VAL A 200 20.37 -1.47 -14.50
CA VAL A 200 20.78 -0.84 -13.24
C VAL A 200 21.29 -1.91 -12.27
N PRO A 201 22.48 -1.75 -11.67
CA PRO A 201 23.00 -2.72 -10.72
C PRO A 201 22.08 -2.90 -9.51
N LYS A 202 22.07 -4.11 -8.94
CA LYS A 202 21.24 -4.48 -7.76
C LYS A 202 21.38 -3.47 -6.61
N LYS A 203 22.62 -3.08 -6.28
CA LYS A 203 22.90 -2.14 -5.18
C LYS A 203 22.22 -0.79 -5.39
N ASN A 204 22.18 -0.29 -6.62
CA ASN A 204 21.56 0.99 -6.97
C ASN A 204 20.03 0.94 -6.86
N LYS A 205 19.41 -0.19 -7.25
CA LYS A 205 17.98 -0.44 -6.99
C LYS A 205 17.65 -0.37 -5.51
N LEU A 206 18.48 -0.98 -4.66
CA LEU A 206 18.28 -0.96 -3.21
C LEU A 206 18.52 0.42 -2.59
N ARG A 207 19.52 1.17 -3.06
CA ARG A 207 19.75 2.56 -2.65
C ARG A 207 18.57 3.46 -3.00
N HIS A 208 18.02 3.31 -4.20
CA HIS A 208 16.78 3.97 -4.60
C HIS A 208 15.62 3.59 -3.65
N ILE A 209 15.35 2.30 -3.42
CA ILE A 209 14.26 1.87 -2.53
C ILE A 209 14.45 2.38 -1.11
N PHE A 210 15.69 2.42 -0.60
CA PHE A 210 15.99 2.99 0.71
C PHE A 210 15.64 4.48 0.77
N TYR A 211 16.12 5.26 -0.21
CA TYR A 211 15.85 6.70 -0.29
C TYR A 211 14.35 6.99 -0.39
N TYR A 212 13.67 6.31 -1.31
CA TYR A 212 12.22 6.37 -1.48
C TYR A 212 11.47 6.00 -0.18
N GLY A 213 11.89 4.93 0.49
CA GLY A 213 11.26 4.45 1.71
C GLY A 213 11.40 5.42 2.89
N MET A 214 12.56 6.07 3.05
CA MET A 214 12.75 7.10 4.08
C MET A 214 11.90 8.35 3.83
N ASP A 215 11.74 8.74 2.57
CA ASP A 215 10.82 9.81 2.21
C ASP A 215 9.35 9.44 2.47
N LEU A 216 8.99 8.18 2.17
CA LEU A 216 7.64 7.66 2.38
C LEU A 216 7.24 7.72 3.86
N VAL A 217 8.17 7.38 4.77
CA VAL A 217 7.98 7.52 6.23
C VAL A 217 7.78 8.98 6.61
N SER A 218 8.66 9.85 6.12
CA SER A 218 8.66 11.27 6.47
C SER A 218 7.42 12.01 5.95
N SER A 219 6.82 11.52 4.87
CA SER A 219 5.63 12.08 4.23
C SER A 219 4.31 11.57 4.81
N ALA A 220 4.33 10.53 5.65
CA ALA A 220 3.13 9.98 6.24
C ALA A 220 2.59 10.89 7.36
N GLU A 221 1.35 11.36 7.21
CA GLU A 221 0.68 12.16 8.26
C GLU A 221 0.59 11.37 9.58
N ASP A 222 0.38 10.05 9.48
CA ASP A 222 0.31 9.13 10.62
C ASP A 222 0.97 7.80 10.26
N THR A 223 2.24 7.66 10.64
CA THR A 223 3.04 6.45 10.40
C THR A 223 2.53 5.23 11.17
N THR A 224 1.70 5.41 12.21
CA THR A 224 1.20 4.30 13.04
C THR A 224 0.15 3.44 12.31
N LYS A 225 -0.53 4.02 11.32
CA LYS A 225 -1.46 3.31 10.44
C LYS A 225 -0.74 2.33 9.49
N GLY A 226 0.56 2.52 9.31
CA GLY A 226 1.39 1.73 8.42
C GLY A 226 1.12 1.98 6.93
N ILE A 227 1.71 1.12 6.11
CA ILE A 227 1.79 1.26 4.65
C ILE A 227 1.27 -0.03 4.00
N VAL A 228 0.55 0.13 2.90
CA VAL A 228 0.13 -0.96 2.03
C VAL A 228 1.14 -1.09 0.88
N LEU A 229 1.79 -2.24 0.79
CA LEU A 229 2.70 -2.57 -0.29
C LEU A 229 1.98 -3.37 -1.38
N VAL A 230 2.21 -3.05 -2.65
CA VAL A 230 1.67 -3.79 -3.79
C VAL A 230 2.80 -4.15 -4.76
N SER A 231 3.20 -5.42 -4.81
CA SER A 231 4.09 -5.94 -5.86
C SER A 231 3.23 -6.36 -7.05
N TYR A 232 3.35 -5.62 -8.16
CA TYR A 232 2.46 -5.73 -9.31
C TYR A 232 3.19 -6.28 -10.54
N GLN A 233 3.00 -7.58 -10.81
CA GLN A 233 3.67 -8.35 -11.86
C GLN A 233 2.65 -8.92 -12.86
N VAL A 234 1.81 -8.03 -13.38
CA VAL A 234 0.73 -8.36 -14.33
C VAL A 234 1.11 -7.84 -15.71
N GLY A 235 0.88 -8.65 -16.75
CA GLY A 235 1.16 -8.29 -18.13
C GLY A 235 2.65 -8.04 -18.38
N GLN A 236 2.97 -6.87 -18.94
CA GLN A 236 4.33 -6.48 -19.31
C GLN A 236 5.27 -6.17 -18.13
N TYR A 237 4.71 -6.00 -16.92
CA TYR A 237 5.47 -5.74 -15.69
C TYR A 237 5.90 -7.02 -14.97
N ARG A 238 5.66 -8.17 -15.60
CA ARG A 238 6.21 -9.44 -15.16
C ARG A 238 7.73 -9.39 -15.33
N GLU A 239 8.43 -9.84 -14.30
CA GLU A 239 9.87 -10.02 -14.39
C GLU A 239 10.20 -11.16 -15.37
N SER A 240 11.13 -10.91 -16.29
CA SER A 240 11.50 -11.91 -17.29
C SER A 240 12.30 -13.07 -16.68
N ARG A 241 13.07 -12.78 -15.63
CA ARG A 241 13.89 -13.73 -14.86
C ARG A 241 13.78 -13.39 -13.39
N ILE A 242 13.37 -14.35 -12.58
CA ILE A 242 13.14 -14.11 -11.16
C ILE A 242 14.50 -14.00 -10.45
N ASP A 243 14.87 -12.79 -10.06
CA ASP A 243 16.04 -12.54 -9.23
C ASP A 243 15.68 -12.77 -7.76
N HIS A 244 15.83 -14.01 -7.30
CA HIS A 244 15.52 -14.40 -5.93
C HIS A 244 16.32 -13.61 -4.88
N ASP A 245 17.57 -13.27 -5.19
CA ASP A 245 18.45 -12.54 -4.28
C ASP A 245 18.00 -11.10 -4.14
N LEU A 246 17.66 -10.42 -5.24
CA LEU A 246 17.10 -9.07 -5.20
C LEU A 246 15.76 -9.04 -4.44
N HIS A 247 14.87 -10.01 -4.66
CA HIS A 247 13.59 -10.06 -3.93
C HIS A 247 13.80 -10.22 -2.42
N TYR A 248 14.74 -11.07 -2.02
CA TYR A 248 15.11 -11.24 -0.62
C TYR A 248 15.69 -9.95 -0.04
N GLU A 249 16.63 -9.30 -0.72
CA GLU A 249 17.25 -8.05 -0.25
C GLU A 249 16.25 -6.89 -0.17
N VAL A 250 15.30 -6.79 -1.11
CA VAL A 250 14.20 -5.81 -1.04
C VAL A 250 13.32 -6.06 0.18
N MET A 251 13.03 -7.32 0.52
CA MET A 251 12.29 -7.64 1.75
C MET A 251 13.08 -7.26 3.01
N GLN A 252 14.37 -7.59 3.07
CA GLN A 252 15.22 -7.22 4.21
C GLN A 252 15.29 -5.70 4.38
N LEU A 253 15.41 -4.97 3.28
CA LEU A 253 15.36 -3.51 3.27
C LEU A 253 14.01 -2.99 3.79
N ALA A 254 12.88 -3.52 3.30
CA ALA A 254 11.56 -3.12 3.76
C ALA A 254 11.37 -3.35 5.28
N LEU A 255 11.91 -4.44 5.83
CA LEU A 255 11.85 -4.75 7.27
C LEU A 255 12.80 -3.88 8.12
N ALA A 256 13.81 -3.26 7.51
CA ALA A 256 14.75 -2.36 8.17
C ALA A 256 14.24 -0.91 8.22
N LEU A 257 13.34 -0.51 7.32
CA LEU A 257 12.81 0.85 7.26
C LEU A 257 11.76 1.11 8.36
N PRO A 258 11.67 2.35 8.89
CA PRO A 258 10.85 2.67 10.07
C PRO A 258 9.36 2.87 9.75
N PHE A 259 8.72 1.88 9.12
CA PHE A 259 7.28 1.84 8.92
C PHE A 259 6.70 0.44 9.19
N ASN A 260 5.43 0.41 9.59
CA ASN A 260 4.68 -0.84 9.69
C ASN A 260 4.16 -1.25 8.30
N ILE A 261 4.37 -2.49 7.91
CA ILE A 261 3.68 -3.07 6.74
C ILE A 261 2.28 -3.50 7.20
N ALA A 262 1.29 -2.68 6.89
CA ALA A 262 -0.11 -2.93 7.26
C ALA A 262 -0.79 -3.92 6.31
N GLY A 263 -0.33 -4.00 5.07
CA GLY A 263 -0.78 -5.01 4.12
C GLY A 263 0.21 -5.18 2.98
N TYR A 264 0.35 -6.41 2.49
CA TYR A 264 1.18 -6.71 1.33
C TYR A 264 0.37 -7.50 0.29
N HIS A 265 0.20 -6.93 -0.89
CA HIS A 265 -0.43 -7.58 -2.02
C HIS A 265 0.58 -7.94 -3.09
N PHE A 266 0.51 -9.17 -3.58
CA PHE A 266 1.21 -9.61 -4.78
C PHE A 266 0.18 -9.83 -5.89
N CYS A 267 0.42 -9.30 -7.09
CA CYS A 267 -0.47 -9.45 -8.24
C CYS A 267 0.27 -10.10 -9.40
N PHE A 268 -0.28 -11.16 -9.98
CA PHE A 268 0.33 -11.90 -11.08
C PHE A 268 -0.67 -12.19 -12.20
N SER A 269 -0.19 -12.18 -13.43
CA SER A 269 -0.89 -12.82 -14.56
C SER A 269 -0.27 -14.16 -14.99
N ASP A 270 0.81 -14.58 -14.32
CA ASP A 270 1.55 -15.81 -14.64
C ASP A 270 1.56 -16.79 -13.46
N ARG A 271 1.26 -18.05 -13.75
CA ARG A 271 1.13 -19.09 -12.71
C ARG A 271 2.48 -19.43 -12.06
N ALA A 272 3.57 -19.44 -12.82
CA ALA A 272 4.89 -19.76 -12.25
C ALA A 272 5.32 -18.69 -11.22
N HIS A 273 5.12 -17.42 -11.55
CA HIS A 273 5.37 -16.32 -10.60
C HIS A 273 4.45 -16.40 -9.38
N CYS A 274 3.18 -16.72 -9.57
CA CYS A 274 2.24 -16.94 -8.47
C CYS A 274 2.73 -18.04 -7.50
N MET A 275 3.16 -19.19 -8.02
CA MET A 275 3.68 -20.29 -7.21
C MET A 275 4.95 -19.93 -6.44
N LEU A 276 5.84 -19.16 -7.06
CA LEU A 276 7.07 -18.69 -6.41
C LEU A 276 6.77 -17.66 -5.33
N ALA A 277 5.82 -16.76 -5.57
CA ALA A 277 5.36 -15.82 -4.56
C ALA A 277 4.77 -16.54 -3.35
N HIS A 278 3.96 -17.57 -3.56
CA HIS A 278 3.48 -18.39 -2.45
C HIS A 278 4.61 -19.02 -1.62
N THR A 279 5.65 -19.52 -2.29
CA THR A 279 6.83 -20.06 -1.62
C THR A 279 7.55 -18.97 -0.81
N ALA A 280 7.73 -17.78 -1.39
CA ALA A 280 8.33 -16.64 -0.70
C ALA A 280 7.50 -16.18 0.51
N VAL A 281 6.16 -16.13 0.39
CA VAL A 281 5.26 -15.80 1.51
C VAL A 281 5.40 -16.84 2.62
N SER A 282 5.56 -18.12 2.30
CA SER A 282 5.77 -19.15 3.34
C SER A 282 7.03 -18.92 4.19
N LEU A 283 8.03 -18.20 3.66
CA LEU A 283 9.26 -17.84 4.37
C LEU A 283 9.14 -16.54 5.19
N MET A 284 8.03 -15.80 5.07
CA MET A 284 7.86 -14.57 5.84
C MET A 284 7.54 -14.86 7.32
N PRO A 285 7.86 -13.93 8.24
CA PRO A 285 7.39 -13.99 9.63
C PRO A 285 5.86 -14.15 9.71
N SER A 286 5.37 -14.86 10.73
CA SER A 286 3.96 -15.20 10.88
C SER A 286 3.01 -13.99 10.83
N HIS A 287 3.39 -12.88 11.48
CA HIS A 287 2.62 -11.63 11.47
C HIS A 287 2.52 -11.01 10.06
N LEU A 288 3.61 -11.02 9.28
CA LEU A 288 3.60 -10.49 7.92
C LEU A 288 2.82 -11.39 6.96
N ARG A 289 2.92 -12.72 7.14
CA ARG A 289 2.09 -13.69 6.38
C ARG A 289 0.60 -13.43 6.57
N ALA A 290 0.16 -13.17 7.81
CA ALA A 290 -1.25 -12.88 8.10
C ALA A 290 -1.79 -11.67 7.32
N LYS A 291 -0.91 -10.70 7.02
CA LYS A 291 -1.20 -9.45 6.30
C LYS A 291 -0.88 -9.50 4.79
N THR A 292 -0.53 -10.67 4.26
CA THR A 292 -0.14 -10.83 2.85
C THR A 292 -1.24 -11.51 2.04
N ARG A 293 -1.53 -11.02 0.82
CA ARG A 293 -2.46 -11.66 -0.12
C ARG A 293 -1.87 -11.75 -1.52
N ILE A 294 -2.14 -12.85 -2.19
CA ILE A 294 -1.73 -13.09 -3.58
C ILE A 294 -2.99 -13.02 -4.44
N HIS A 295 -2.90 -12.28 -5.55
CA HIS A 295 -3.95 -12.09 -6.53
C HIS A 295 -3.45 -12.60 -7.88
N PHE A 296 -4.31 -13.34 -8.57
CA PHE A 296 -4.01 -13.90 -9.88
C PHE A 296 -5.09 -13.50 -10.89
N GLY A 297 -4.68 -12.95 -12.04
CA GLY A 297 -5.58 -12.60 -13.13
C GLY A 297 -5.03 -11.53 -14.06
N THR A 298 -5.89 -11.02 -14.93
CA THR A 298 -5.65 -9.86 -15.80
C THR A 298 -5.47 -8.57 -14.99
N HIS A 299 -5.04 -7.48 -15.66
CA HIS A 299 -4.97 -6.15 -15.05
C HIS A 299 -6.28 -5.77 -14.37
N PHE A 300 -7.40 -5.93 -15.09
CA PHE A 300 -8.72 -5.58 -14.59
C PHE A 300 -9.14 -6.42 -13.38
N GLU A 301 -8.86 -7.73 -13.40
CA GLU A 301 -9.19 -8.62 -12.28
C GLU A 301 -8.36 -8.31 -11.03
N CYS A 302 -7.05 -8.12 -11.18
CA CYS A 302 -6.19 -7.75 -10.05
C CYS A 302 -6.58 -6.38 -9.48
N GLN A 303 -6.85 -5.39 -10.34
CA GLN A 303 -7.32 -4.06 -9.92
C GLN A 303 -8.66 -4.16 -9.16
N TYR A 304 -9.59 -4.98 -9.65
CA TYR A 304 -10.86 -5.23 -8.98
C TYR A 304 -10.65 -5.90 -7.60
N LEU A 305 -9.81 -6.94 -7.52
CA LEU A 305 -9.51 -7.62 -6.26
C LEU A 305 -8.89 -6.68 -5.23
N LEU A 306 -7.91 -5.88 -5.62
CA LEU A 306 -7.28 -4.87 -4.76
C LEU A 306 -8.31 -3.85 -4.22
N SER A 307 -9.32 -3.47 -5.03
CA SER A 307 -10.38 -2.58 -4.57
C SER A 307 -11.23 -3.15 -3.44
N THR A 308 -11.31 -4.48 -3.31
CA THR A 308 -12.00 -5.14 -2.18
C THR A 308 -11.23 -5.03 -0.86
N TYR A 309 -9.95 -4.66 -0.93
CA TYR A 309 -9.08 -4.35 0.21
C TYR A 309 -8.94 -2.83 0.45
N GLY A 310 -9.81 -2.02 -0.16
CA GLY A 310 -9.84 -0.58 0.07
C GLY A 310 -8.87 0.23 -0.79
N ILE A 311 -8.19 -0.38 -1.77
CA ILE A 311 -7.32 0.33 -2.70
C ILE A 311 -8.17 0.94 -3.83
N PRO A 312 -8.36 2.26 -3.89
CA PRO A 312 -9.24 2.90 -4.87
C PRO A 312 -8.66 2.83 -6.29
N ARG A 313 -9.51 2.93 -7.32
CA ARG A 313 -9.07 2.85 -8.73
C ARG A 313 -8.16 4.00 -9.15
N GLU A 314 -8.28 5.12 -8.46
CA GLU A 314 -7.47 6.32 -8.66
C GLU A 314 -6.06 6.17 -8.08
N ALA A 315 -5.81 5.16 -7.25
CA ALA A 315 -4.48 4.88 -6.67
C ALA A 315 -3.52 4.18 -7.64
N PHE A 316 -4.04 3.62 -8.73
CA PHE A 316 -3.24 2.84 -9.66
C PHE A 316 -2.38 3.77 -10.54
N PRO A 317 -1.06 3.57 -10.61
CA PRO A 317 -0.17 4.42 -11.41
C PRO A 317 -0.17 3.97 -12.87
N PHE A 318 -1.36 3.82 -13.46
CA PHE A 318 -1.52 3.37 -14.84
C PHE A 318 -2.31 4.37 -15.66
N LYS A 319 -1.85 4.61 -16.90
CA LYS A 319 -2.63 5.31 -17.92
C LYS A 319 -3.75 4.41 -18.41
N HIS A 320 -4.98 4.91 -18.33
CA HIS A 320 -6.13 4.22 -18.90
C HIS A 320 -6.29 4.61 -20.38
N PRO A 321 -6.51 3.67 -21.33
CA PRO A 321 -6.71 2.22 -21.14
C PRO A 321 -5.46 1.35 -21.34
N SER A 322 -4.31 1.94 -21.69
CA SER A 322 -3.11 1.18 -22.12
C SER A 322 -2.50 0.30 -21.02
N ASN A 323 -2.80 0.59 -19.74
CA ASN A 323 -2.11 0.03 -18.58
C ASN A 323 -0.60 0.32 -18.60
N GLU A 324 -0.17 1.35 -19.33
CA GLU A 324 1.19 1.86 -19.25
C GLU A 324 1.41 2.58 -17.93
N LEU A 325 2.64 2.55 -17.43
CA LEU A 325 3.00 3.10 -16.14
C LEU A 325 2.99 4.64 -16.24
N ASP A 326 2.25 5.28 -15.35
CA ASP A 326 2.18 6.74 -15.29
C ASP A 326 3.29 7.28 -14.38
N LEU A 327 4.37 7.76 -15.00
CA LEU A 327 5.53 8.32 -14.31
C LEU A 327 5.35 9.78 -13.89
N THR A 328 4.22 10.42 -14.20
CA THR A 328 4.01 11.86 -13.98
C THR A 328 4.22 12.22 -12.51
N TRP A 329 3.60 11.46 -11.61
CA TRP A 329 3.73 11.70 -10.18
C TRP A 329 5.11 11.36 -9.64
N GLN A 330 5.73 10.28 -10.14
CA GLN A 330 7.09 9.87 -9.73
C GLN A 330 8.11 10.97 -10.04
N LYS A 331 8.05 11.55 -11.24
CA LYS A 331 8.95 12.64 -11.65
C LYS A 331 8.73 13.90 -10.81
N TYR A 332 7.47 14.28 -10.61
CA TYR A 332 7.11 15.43 -9.77
C TYR A 332 7.59 15.24 -8.33
N TRP A 333 7.36 14.06 -7.74
CA TRP A 333 7.83 13.72 -6.40
C TRP A 333 9.35 13.86 -6.29
N PHE A 334 10.10 13.29 -7.24
CA PHE A 334 11.56 13.36 -7.18
C PHE A 334 12.08 14.79 -7.30
N GLN A 335 11.45 15.62 -8.13
CA GLN A 335 11.78 17.04 -8.20
C GLN A 335 11.53 17.75 -6.86
N GLN A 336 10.42 17.47 -6.19
CA GLN A 336 10.14 18.02 -4.86
C GLN A 336 11.18 17.58 -3.82
N CYS A 337 11.66 16.34 -3.91
CA CYS A 337 12.76 15.86 -3.09
C CYS A 337 14.06 16.65 -3.33
N GLN A 338 14.42 16.91 -4.59
CA GLN A 338 15.59 17.73 -4.94
C GLN A 338 15.47 19.15 -4.39
N GLU A 339 14.33 19.81 -4.58
CA GLU A 339 14.08 21.17 -4.10
C GLU A 339 14.12 21.27 -2.57
N ARG A 340 13.63 20.24 -1.87
CA ARG A 340 13.70 20.16 -0.40
C ARG A 340 15.13 19.99 0.09
N ASP A 341 15.89 19.09 -0.52
CA ASP A 341 17.27 18.82 -0.14
C ASP A 341 18.17 20.03 -0.40
N GLN A 342 17.98 20.73 -1.51
CA GLN A 342 18.69 21.97 -1.83
C GLN A 342 18.39 23.08 -0.82
N ARG A 343 17.13 23.22 -0.39
CA ARG A 343 16.75 24.19 0.66
C ARG A 343 17.43 23.89 2.00
N LYS A 344 17.53 22.62 2.40
CA LYS A 344 18.24 22.22 3.62
C LYS A 344 19.71 22.62 3.57
N LEU A 345 20.37 22.40 2.44
CA LEU A 345 21.78 22.76 2.25
C LEU A 345 22.01 24.27 2.29
N GLN A 346 21.13 25.06 1.66
CA GLN A 346 21.20 26.52 1.71
C GLN A 346 21.06 27.04 3.15
N LEU A 347 20.11 26.49 3.92
CA LEU A 347 19.92 26.86 5.33
C LEU A 347 21.13 26.51 6.19
N GLN A 348 21.76 25.36 5.97
CA GLN A 348 23.00 24.96 6.66
C GLN A 348 24.14 25.94 6.33
N ALA A 349 24.36 26.24 5.05
CA ALA A 349 25.39 27.18 4.61
C ALA A 349 25.17 28.60 5.18
N SER A 350 23.92 29.09 5.21
CA SER A 350 23.59 30.38 5.82
C SER A 350 23.85 30.40 7.33
N ARG A 351 23.57 29.30 8.04
CA ARG A 351 23.82 29.18 9.48
C ARG A 351 25.32 29.21 9.78
N GLU A 352 26.13 28.51 8.99
CA GLU A 352 27.59 28.51 9.11
C GLU A 352 28.19 29.90 8.84
N GLN A 353 27.68 30.61 7.83
CA GLN A 353 28.09 32.00 7.55
C GLN A 353 27.71 32.98 8.67
N SER A 354 26.55 32.76 9.33
CA SER A 354 26.11 33.61 10.45
C SER A 354 26.87 33.37 11.77
N LEU A 355 27.50 32.21 11.92
CA LEU A 355 28.24 31.80 13.12
C LEU A 355 29.75 32.07 13.02
N SER A 356 30.25 32.51 11.86
CA SER A 356 31.66 32.87 11.70
C SER A 356 31.90 34.30 12.17
N PRO A 357 32.76 34.54 13.20
CA PRO A 357 33.13 35.89 13.60
C PRO A 357 33.90 36.58 12.47
N GLN A 358 33.62 37.87 12.26
CA GLN A 358 34.41 38.71 11.36
C GLN A 358 35.89 38.72 11.80
N SER A 359 36.75 37.98 11.12
CA SER A 359 38.18 38.31 11.05
C SER A 359 38.82 37.79 9.77
N LEU A 360 39.21 38.77 8.95
CA LEU A 360 40.44 38.84 8.15
C LEU A 360 40.73 37.73 7.12
N SER A 361 40.50 38.11 5.85
CA SER A 361 41.47 38.03 4.74
C SER A 361 42.70 37.14 4.98
N SER A 362 42.75 36.00 4.31
CA SER A 362 43.91 35.64 3.49
C SER A 362 43.60 34.48 2.54
N THR A 363 44.07 34.68 1.32
CA THR A 363 44.02 33.83 0.15
C THR A 363 44.61 32.45 0.42
N THR A 364 43.86 31.38 0.15
CA THR A 364 44.46 30.10 -0.26
C THR A 364 43.49 29.37 -1.20
N THR A 365 43.73 29.54 -2.50
CA THR A 365 43.01 28.84 -3.56
C THR A 365 43.76 27.55 -3.87
N THR A 366 43.32 26.41 -3.34
CA THR A 366 43.76 25.11 -3.88
C THR A 366 42.70 24.02 -3.74
N THR A 367 42.39 23.41 -4.89
CA THR A 367 41.86 22.03 -5.07
C THR A 367 40.36 21.76 -4.85
N THR A 368 39.53 22.17 -5.81
CA THR A 368 38.22 21.54 -6.13
C THR A 368 37.96 21.62 -7.63
N SER A 369 38.65 20.80 -8.42
CA SER A 369 38.49 20.75 -9.90
C SER A 369 37.72 19.52 -10.40
N SER A 370 37.54 18.46 -9.60
CA SER A 370 36.80 17.27 -10.03
C SER A 370 35.28 17.35 -9.80
N THR A 371 34.83 18.11 -8.80
CA THR A 371 33.39 18.26 -8.46
C THR A 371 32.65 19.18 -9.43
N THR A 372 33.35 20.13 -10.05
CA THR A 372 32.75 21.18 -10.89
C THR A 372 32.35 20.70 -12.28
N ALA A 373 33.03 19.70 -12.84
CA ALA A 373 32.64 19.10 -14.12
C ALA A 373 31.38 18.23 -13.98
N ARG A 374 31.33 17.43 -12.89
CA ARG A 374 30.20 16.56 -12.54
C ARG A 374 28.95 17.35 -12.18
N GLN A 375 29.10 18.45 -11.42
CA GLN A 375 27.99 19.35 -11.12
C GLN A 375 27.45 20.03 -12.39
N LYS A 376 28.32 20.44 -13.33
CA LYS A 376 27.90 21.01 -14.62
C LYS A 376 27.12 20.04 -15.50
N GLU A 377 27.41 18.75 -15.41
CA GLU A 377 26.70 17.72 -16.19
C GLU A 377 25.33 17.39 -15.58
N ILE A 378 25.24 17.36 -14.25
CA ILE A 378 23.99 17.32 -13.51
C ILE A 378 23.14 18.56 -13.82
N ASP A 379 23.72 19.75 -13.79
CA ASP A 379 23.03 21.00 -14.10
C ASP A 379 22.52 21.04 -15.56
N LYS A 380 23.27 20.46 -16.50
CA LYS A 380 22.83 20.27 -17.90
C LYS A 380 21.66 19.30 -18.00
N HIS A 381 21.69 18.20 -17.26
CA HIS A 381 20.58 17.25 -17.24
C HIS A 381 19.33 17.83 -16.57
N ILE A 382 19.50 18.62 -15.51
CA ILE A 382 18.43 19.40 -14.86
C ILE A 382 17.86 20.44 -15.82
N GLN A 383 18.70 21.14 -16.58
CA GLN A 383 18.24 22.06 -17.64
C GLN A 383 17.47 21.35 -18.75
N TYR A 384 17.90 20.14 -19.14
CA TYR A 384 17.21 19.32 -20.13
C TYR A 384 15.84 18.80 -19.61
N LEU A 385 15.76 18.38 -18.35
CA LEU A 385 14.50 17.99 -17.73
C LEU A 385 13.57 19.20 -17.51
N SER A 386 14.13 20.36 -17.18
CA SER A 386 13.39 21.62 -17.08
C SER A 386 12.90 22.12 -18.44
N SER A 387 13.64 21.86 -19.53
CA SER A 387 13.20 22.24 -20.89
C SER A 387 12.13 21.32 -21.47
N LEU A 388 11.98 20.11 -20.93
CA LEU A 388 10.84 19.22 -21.18
C LEU A 388 9.55 19.69 -20.49
N TRP A 389 9.65 20.61 -19.52
CA TRP A 389 8.53 21.20 -18.81
C TRP A 389 8.08 22.49 -19.53
N GLN A 390 6.92 22.45 -20.17
CA GLN A 390 6.33 23.62 -20.87
C GLN A 390 5.10 24.18 -20.15
N GLY A 391 4.74 23.64 -18.99
CA GLY A 391 3.61 24.13 -18.19
C GLY A 391 4.01 25.25 -17.24
N GLU A 392 3.06 26.09 -16.89
CA GLU A 392 3.27 27.11 -15.85
C GLU A 392 3.58 26.45 -14.51
N THR A 393 4.62 26.91 -13.82
CA THR A 393 4.93 26.48 -12.45
C THR A 393 3.88 27.04 -11.51
N PRO A 394 3.23 26.22 -10.66
CA PRO A 394 2.26 26.73 -9.70
C PRO A 394 2.89 27.69 -8.70
N SER A 395 2.14 28.73 -8.34
CA SER A 395 2.47 29.60 -7.21
C SER A 395 2.03 28.98 -5.88
N ASP A 396 2.54 29.51 -4.77
CA ASP A 396 2.12 29.16 -3.41
C ASP A 396 0.60 29.33 -3.20
N ASP A 397 -0.02 30.27 -3.91
CA ASP A 397 -1.45 30.60 -3.80
C ASP A 397 -2.35 29.78 -4.75
N ASP A 398 -1.77 28.99 -5.67
CA ASP A 398 -2.53 28.12 -6.58
C ASP A 398 -3.15 26.92 -5.83
N VAL A 399 -4.37 26.54 -6.23
CA VAL A 399 -5.10 25.38 -5.72
C VAL A 399 -4.84 24.18 -6.65
N LEU A 400 -4.05 23.24 -6.17
CA LEU A 400 -3.65 22.06 -6.92
C LEU A 400 -4.71 20.96 -6.82
N CYS A 401 -5.26 20.57 -7.96
CA CYS A 401 -6.37 19.63 -8.12
C CYS A 401 -5.92 18.18 -8.36
N VAL A 402 -4.73 17.79 -7.90
CA VAL A 402 -4.30 16.39 -7.92
C VAL A 402 -4.97 15.62 -6.78
N GLY A 403 -5.22 14.32 -6.96
CA GLY A 403 -6.06 13.48 -6.08
C GLY A 403 -5.63 13.35 -4.60
N ARG A 404 -4.61 14.08 -4.14
CA ARG A 404 -4.16 14.21 -2.74
C ARG A 404 -4.66 15.49 -2.08
N LYS A 405 -4.49 15.53 -0.76
CA LYS A 405 -4.34 16.77 0.00
C LYS A 405 -2.98 17.34 -0.36
N VAL A 406 -2.96 18.33 -1.25
CA VAL A 406 -1.73 19.04 -1.59
C VAL A 406 -1.51 20.08 -0.51
N ASN A 407 -0.39 19.98 0.20
CA ASN A 407 -0.03 20.94 1.25
C ASN A 407 0.62 22.16 0.58
N GLY A 408 -0.22 23.04 0.08
CA GLY A 408 0.15 24.36 -0.42
C GLY A 408 -0.75 25.43 0.19
N LYS A 409 -0.25 26.64 0.36
CA LYS A 409 -1.01 27.75 1.00
C LYS A 409 -2.34 28.01 0.27
N GLY A 410 -2.36 27.88 -1.06
CA GLY A 410 -3.58 27.94 -1.88
C GLY A 410 -4.61 26.89 -1.50
N ASN A 411 -4.20 25.61 -1.39
CA ASN A 411 -5.08 24.52 -0.95
C ASN A 411 -5.57 24.69 0.50
N GLU A 412 -4.73 25.19 1.41
CA GLU A 412 -5.11 25.49 2.80
C GLU A 412 -6.16 26.60 2.87
N ARG A 413 -5.92 27.72 2.19
CA ARG A 413 -6.88 28.84 2.09
C ARG A 413 -8.19 28.38 1.44
N TYR A 414 -8.11 27.62 0.36
CA TYR A 414 -9.27 27.01 -0.29
C TYR A 414 -10.09 26.13 0.67
N MET A 415 -9.42 25.27 1.44
CA MET A 415 -10.10 24.43 2.42
C MET A 415 -10.72 25.25 3.56
N ALA A 416 -10.05 26.32 4.02
CA ALA A 416 -10.61 27.24 5.01
C ALA A 416 -11.89 27.92 4.49
N LEU A 417 -11.89 28.39 3.24
CA LEU A 417 -13.08 28.94 2.58
C LEU A 417 -14.21 27.91 2.47
N ALA A 418 -13.89 26.67 2.09
CA ALA A 418 -14.87 25.60 2.00
C ALA A 418 -15.49 25.26 3.38
N VAL A 419 -14.69 25.24 4.45
CA VAL A 419 -15.20 25.03 5.81
C VAL A 419 -16.09 26.19 6.25
N LEU A 420 -15.66 27.44 6.01
CA LEU A 420 -16.41 28.64 6.35
C LEU A 420 -17.80 28.69 5.71
N HIS A 421 -17.92 28.23 4.46
CA HIS A 421 -19.17 28.29 3.69
C HIS A 421 -20.01 27.00 3.73
N ALA A 422 -19.58 25.97 4.46
CA ALA A 422 -20.21 24.65 4.38
C ALA A 422 -21.66 24.61 4.88
N ASP A 423 -22.01 25.37 5.93
CA ASP A 423 -23.38 25.38 6.44
C ASP A 423 -24.34 26.11 5.50
N ALA A 424 -23.89 27.23 4.91
CA ALA A 424 -24.63 27.96 3.88
C ALA A 424 -24.83 27.10 2.63
N TYR A 425 -23.82 26.31 2.25
CA TYR A 425 -23.91 25.39 1.13
C TYR A 425 -24.88 24.23 1.39
N ASP A 426 -24.77 23.57 2.55
CA ASP A 426 -25.58 22.39 2.87
C ASP A 426 -27.06 22.72 2.99
N ASN A 427 -27.38 23.87 3.60
CA ASN A 427 -28.76 24.33 3.83
C ASN A 427 -29.33 25.19 2.70
N GLY A 428 -28.48 25.69 1.79
CA GLY A 428 -28.89 26.55 0.70
C GLY A 428 -29.70 25.84 -0.39
N SER A 429 -30.59 26.59 -1.02
CA SER A 429 -31.23 26.27 -2.29
C SER A 429 -30.20 26.05 -3.41
N PRO A 430 -30.58 25.46 -4.55
CA PRO A 430 -29.68 25.32 -5.69
C PRO A 430 -29.07 26.63 -6.20
N LYS A 431 -29.77 27.77 -6.01
CA LYS A 431 -29.24 29.09 -6.36
C LYS A 431 -28.19 29.53 -5.34
N GLU A 432 -28.49 29.47 -4.05
CA GLU A 432 -27.57 29.85 -2.98
C GLU A 432 -26.29 28.99 -2.98
N ARG A 433 -26.41 27.68 -3.29
CA ARG A 433 -25.25 26.81 -3.47
C ARG A 433 -24.34 27.27 -4.61
N ARG A 434 -24.91 27.75 -5.72
CA ARG A 434 -24.12 28.30 -6.83
C ARG A 434 -23.46 29.60 -6.41
N ASP A 435 -24.17 30.48 -5.72
CA ASP A 435 -23.65 31.76 -5.24
C ASP A 435 -22.47 31.54 -4.26
N VAL A 436 -22.57 30.54 -3.38
CA VAL A 436 -21.46 30.11 -2.50
C VAL A 436 -20.26 29.61 -3.29
N MET A 437 -20.46 28.72 -4.28
CA MET A 437 -19.37 28.25 -5.13
C MET A 437 -18.70 29.41 -5.87
N ASP A 438 -19.49 30.35 -6.39
CA ASP A 438 -19.01 31.51 -7.13
C ASP A 438 -18.20 32.46 -6.24
N SER A 439 -18.62 32.65 -4.99
CA SER A 439 -17.86 33.38 -3.98
C SER A 439 -16.48 32.75 -3.73
N ILE A 440 -16.42 31.42 -3.54
CA ILE A 440 -15.16 30.70 -3.33
C ILE A 440 -14.26 30.79 -4.55
N MET A 441 -14.81 30.62 -5.75
CA MET A 441 -14.05 30.73 -7.00
C MET A 441 -13.46 32.13 -7.18
N LYS A 442 -14.25 33.17 -6.91
CA LYS A 442 -13.82 34.57 -6.99
C LYS A 442 -12.69 34.85 -6.00
N GLU A 443 -12.79 34.34 -4.78
CA GLU A 443 -11.77 34.56 -3.75
C GLU A 443 -10.46 33.84 -4.08
N VAL A 444 -10.51 32.59 -4.57
CA VAL A 444 -9.30 31.89 -5.01
C VAL A 444 -8.65 32.63 -6.18
N LYS A 445 -9.43 33.06 -7.18
CA LYS A 445 -8.95 33.79 -8.37
C LYS A 445 -8.27 35.13 -8.06
N LYS A 446 -8.47 35.69 -6.86
CA LYS A 446 -7.83 36.93 -6.43
C LYS A 446 -6.33 36.75 -6.15
N HIS A 447 -5.93 35.55 -5.73
CA HIS A 447 -4.57 35.27 -5.27
C HIS A 447 -3.90 34.11 -6.03
N GLY A 448 -4.67 33.19 -6.59
CA GLY A 448 -4.16 32.05 -7.35
C GLY A 448 -5.19 31.46 -8.30
N ARG A 449 -4.97 30.24 -8.76
CA ARG A 449 -5.76 29.55 -9.78
C ARG A 449 -5.99 28.11 -9.36
N PHE A 450 -7.07 27.51 -9.86
CA PHE A 450 -7.19 26.06 -9.79
C PHE A 450 -6.40 25.44 -10.93
N LEU A 451 -5.40 24.63 -10.59
CA LEU A 451 -4.55 23.94 -11.56
C LEU A 451 -4.76 22.44 -11.46
N LYS A 452 -4.71 21.75 -12.60
CA LYS A 452 -4.59 20.27 -12.67
C LYS A 452 -3.42 19.91 -13.56
N LEU A 453 -2.86 18.72 -13.37
CA LEU A 453 -1.85 18.22 -14.29
C LEU A 453 -2.50 17.93 -15.65
N ASP A 454 -1.87 18.39 -16.72
CA ASP A 454 -2.25 18.02 -18.08
C ASP A 454 -1.77 16.59 -18.35
N THR A 455 -2.72 15.65 -18.34
CA THR A 455 -2.47 14.25 -18.66
C THR A 455 -2.87 13.90 -20.10
N ARG A 456 -3.27 14.88 -20.91
CA ARG A 456 -3.90 14.67 -22.23
C ARG A 456 -2.98 15.01 -23.41
N SER A 457 -1.87 15.70 -23.17
CA SER A 457 -0.89 15.98 -24.21
C SER A 457 -0.21 14.68 -24.67
N GLU A 458 -0.41 14.29 -25.94
CA GLU A 458 0.38 13.27 -26.64
C GLU A 458 1.84 13.71 -26.83
N SER A 459 2.11 15.02 -26.71
CA SER A 459 3.46 15.54 -26.63
C SER A 459 4.01 15.30 -25.22
N SER A 460 5.25 14.85 -25.11
CA SER A 460 5.95 14.47 -23.88
C SER A 460 6.07 15.56 -22.79
N SER A 461 5.42 16.72 -22.98
CA SER A 461 5.40 17.83 -22.04
C SER A 461 4.39 17.56 -20.92
N VAL A 462 4.91 17.51 -19.69
CA VAL A 462 4.12 17.50 -18.46
C VAL A 462 3.99 18.96 -17.99
N GLY A 463 2.77 19.40 -17.68
CA GLY A 463 2.54 20.79 -17.27
C GLY A 463 1.28 20.95 -16.42
N TRP A 464 1.23 22.00 -15.62
CA TRP A 464 -0.01 22.40 -14.96
C TRP A 464 -0.85 23.22 -15.93
N ILE A 465 -2.12 22.88 -16.01
CA ILE A 465 -3.12 23.63 -16.77
C ILE A 465 -4.18 24.16 -15.84
N GLN A 466 -4.58 25.40 -16.09
CA GLN A 466 -5.69 26.01 -15.39
C GLN A 466 -6.98 25.24 -15.70
N VAL A 467 -7.69 24.84 -14.66
CA VAL A 467 -8.96 24.12 -14.83
C VAL A 467 -10.05 25.10 -15.27
N SER A 468 -11.02 24.62 -16.02
CA SER A 468 -12.17 25.44 -16.43
C SER A 468 -13.06 25.81 -15.23
N ASP A 469 -13.80 26.90 -15.31
CA ASP A 469 -14.77 27.31 -14.27
C ASP A 469 -15.76 26.20 -13.92
N LYS A 470 -16.16 25.40 -14.93
CA LYS A 470 -17.01 24.22 -14.74
C LYS A 470 -16.33 23.16 -13.88
N GLU A 471 -15.05 22.89 -14.09
CA GLU A 471 -14.26 21.94 -13.29
C GLU A 471 -13.99 22.47 -11.87
N MET A 472 -13.76 23.77 -11.70
CA MET A 472 -13.64 24.40 -10.37
C MET A 472 -14.90 24.15 -9.55
N ARG A 473 -16.08 24.44 -10.12
CA ARG A 473 -17.38 24.20 -9.45
C ARG A 473 -17.54 22.73 -9.05
N TYR A 474 -17.14 21.81 -9.93
CA TYR A 474 -17.19 20.38 -9.63
C TYR A 474 -16.28 20.00 -8.45
N LYS A 475 -15.05 20.52 -8.42
CA LYS A 475 -14.10 20.31 -7.31
C LYS A 475 -14.65 20.86 -5.99
N ILE A 476 -15.21 22.06 -6.00
CA ILE A 476 -15.84 22.70 -4.83
C ILE A 476 -17.02 21.86 -4.33
N ALA A 477 -17.91 21.44 -5.22
CA ALA A 477 -19.03 20.58 -4.88
C ALA A 477 -18.58 19.24 -4.28
N GLN A 478 -17.48 18.67 -4.78
CA GLN A 478 -16.87 17.45 -4.23
C GLN A 478 -16.31 17.70 -2.82
N THR A 479 -15.64 18.82 -2.59
CA THR A 479 -15.14 19.20 -1.25
C THR A 479 -16.28 19.30 -0.23
N PHE A 480 -17.41 19.96 -0.57
CA PHE A 480 -18.57 20.02 0.34
C PHE A 480 -19.17 18.63 0.64
N ARG A 481 -19.28 17.76 -0.37
CA ARG A 481 -19.74 16.37 -0.16
C ARG A 481 -18.84 15.61 0.83
N ASN A 482 -17.52 15.79 0.71
CA ASN A 482 -16.55 15.17 1.61
C ASN A 482 -16.64 15.73 3.04
N LEU A 483 -16.81 17.06 3.18
CA LEU A 483 -17.01 17.71 4.48
C LEU A 483 -18.29 17.22 5.17
N LYS A 484 -19.40 17.11 4.43
CA LYS A 484 -20.66 16.57 4.94
C LYS A 484 -20.54 15.14 5.45
N TYR A 485 -19.84 14.29 4.70
CA TYR A 485 -19.57 12.90 5.11
C TYR A 485 -18.79 12.84 6.43
N ARG A 486 -17.77 13.68 6.59
CA ARG A 486 -16.96 13.75 7.82
C ARG A 486 -17.78 14.18 9.05
N ARG A 487 -18.69 15.15 8.89
CA ARG A 487 -19.61 15.59 9.95
C ARG A 487 -20.66 14.53 10.31
N GLY A 488 -21.15 13.78 9.32
CA GLY A 488 -22.10 12.69 9.54
C GLY A 488 -21.49 11.53 10.33
N SER A 489 -20.23 11.19 10.03
CA SER A 489 -19.53 10.10 10.74
C SER A 489 -19.22 10.42 12.21
N SER A 490 -18.99 11.69 12.57
CA SER A 490 -18.76 12.06 13.98
C SER A 490 -20.03 11.99 14.84
N ASN A 491 -21.20 12.30 14.27
CA ASN A 491 -22.47 12.29 15.03
C ASN A 491 -23.04 10.89 15.30
N THR A 492 -22.59 9.87 14.56
CA THR A 492 -23.07 8.48 14.75
C THR A 492 -22.33 7.73 15.88
N ALA A 493 -21.20 8.25 16.36
CA ALA A 493 -20.41 7.64 17.43
C ALA A 493 -20.78 8.14 18.84
N GLN A 494 -21.55 9.23 18.96
CA GLN A 494 -21.79 9.89 20.25
C GLN A 494 -23.26 10.05 20.67
N SER A 495 -24.22 9.60 19.86
CA SER A 495 -25.66 9.78 20.14
C SER A 495 -26.43 8.48 20.38
N ARG A 496 -25.76 7.41 20.85
CA ARG A 496 -26.43 6.14 21.21
C ARG A 496 -26.18 5.65 22.64
N ALA A 497 -25.63 6.51 23.49
CA ALA A 497 -25.58 6.30 24.93
C ALA A 497 -26.14 7.55 25.60
N ILE A 498 -27.04 7.34 26.57
CA ILE A 498 -27.67 8.28 27.53
C ILE A 498 -29.19 8.47 27.26
N LEU A 499 -29.98 8.07 28.28
CA LEU A 499 -31.46 8.01 28.45
C LEU A 499 -32.07 6.67 27.93
N GLU A 500 -32.59 5.71 28.70
CA GLU A 500 -33.25 5.69 30.02
C GLU A 500 -33.24 4.29 30.69
N THR A 501 -32.82 4.28 31.97
CA THR A 501 -33.26 3.52 33.18
C THR A 501 -33.31 1.97 33.33
N PRO A 502 -33.21 1.49 34.60
CA PRO A 502 -32.71 0.16 34.99
C PRO A 502 -33.80 -0.79 35.51
N GLY A 503 -33.48 -2.09 35.54
CA GLY A 503 -34.16 -3.06 36.42
C GLY A 503 -34.25 -4.47 35.83
N GLY A 504 -33.77 -5.46 36.58
CA GLY A 504 -34.08 -6.87 36.33
C GLY A 504 -32.88 -7.80 36.46
N ALA A 505 -32.69 -8.32 37.68
CA ALA A 505 -31.81 -9.43 38.01
C ALA A 505 -32.43 -10.79 37.60
N GLU A 506 -31.62 -11.85 37.71
CA GLU A 506 -31.95 -13.30 37.66
C GLU A 506 -32.14 -13.91 36.25
N ALA A 507 -31.70 -15.14 35.93
CA ALA A 507 -30.82 -16.13 36.53
C ALA A 507 -30.60 -17.26 35.48
N MET A 508 -29.55 -18.06 35.69
CA MET A 508 -29.35 -19.48 35.29
C MET A 508 -29.47 -19.89 33.79
N GLU A 509 -28.39 -20.35 33.15
CA GLU A 509 -27.77 -21.69 33.28
C GLU A 509 -28.58 -22.80 32.58
N SER A 510 -28.08 -23.31 31.43
CA SER A 510 -27.95 -24.75 31.23
C SER A 510 -27.04 -25.09 30.04
N LEU A 511 -26.02 -25.88 30.35
CA LEU A 511 -25.13 -26.62 29.47
C LEU A 511 -25.88 -27.58 28.52
N GLY A 512 -25.33 -27.79 27.32
CA GLY A 512 -25.79 -28.82 26.40
C GLY A 512 -24.87 -29.03 25.19
N GLN A 513 -23.76 -29.74 25.40
CA GLN A 513 -23.01 -30.50 24.39
C GLN A 513 -22.75 -31.90 24.98
N PRO A 514 -22.31 -32.93 24.22
CA PRO A 514 -22.46 -33.21 22.79
C PRO A 514 -22.79 -34.70 22.49
N SER A 515 -23.30 -35.00 21.29
CA SER A 515 -23.16 -36.31 20.61
C SER A 515 -23.80 -36.20 19.22
N SER A 516 -23.37 -36.87 18.16
CA SER A 516 -22.37 -37.90 17.98
C SER A 516 -22.11 -38.04 16.47
N ALA A 517 -20.98 -38.67 16.16
CA ALA A 517 -20.48 -39.01 14.84
C ALA A 517 -21.51 -39.49 13.81
N VAL A 518 -21.36 -39.01 12.57
CA VAL A 518 -21.75 -39.76 11.37
C VAL A 518 -20.53 -39.85 10.46
N SER A 519 -20.19 -41.11 10.18
CA SER A 519 -19.14 -41.58 9.27
C SER A 519 -19.59 -41.51 7.80
N SER A 520 -18.60 -41.59 6.90
CA SER A 520 -18.67 -41.81 5.45
C SER A 520 -18.88 -40.52 4.62
N SER A 521 -18.21 -40.28 3.50
CA SER A 521 -17.38 -41.13 2.62
C SER A 521 -16.43 -40.25 1.79
N ARG A 522 -15.21 -40.76 1.55
CA ARG A 522 -14.21 -40.23 0.60
C ARG A 522 -14.82 -40.02 -0.79
N ALA A 523 -14.73 -38.80 -1.30
CA ALA A 523 -14.81 -38.52 -2.73
C ALA A 523 -13.47 -37.93 -3.20
N ASN A 524 -12.75 -38.72 -4.00
CA ASN A 524 -11.59 -38.34 -4.79
C ASN A 524 -11.98 -37.19 -5.73
N HIS A 525 -11.26 -36.06 -5.74
CA HIS A 525 -11.38 -35.04 -6.80
C HIS A 525 -10.03 -34.85 -7.47
N GLY A 526 -9.83 -35.64 -8.54
CA GLY A 526 -8.83 -35.35 -9.57
C GLY A 526 -9.29 -34.19 -10.46
N SER A 527 -8.31 -33.60 -11.15
CA SER A 527 -8.41 -32.59 -12.23
C SER A 527 -9.82 -32.13 -12.60
N SER A 528 -10.14 -30.87 -12.32
CA SER A 528 -11.37 -30.21 -12.77
C SER A 528 -11.41 -30.17 -14.30
N ASN A 529 -12.06 -31.17 -14.87
CA ASN A 529 -12.47 -31.23 -16.27
C ASN A 529 -13.49 -30.10 -16.48
N ILE A 530 -13.12 -29.06 -17.22
CA ILE A 530 -14.02 -27.94 -17.52
C ILE A 530 -15.13 -28.50 -18.42
N GLN A 531 -16.35 -28.57 -17.90
CA GLN A 531 -17.50 -29.05 -18.66
C GLN A 531 -18.06 -27.88 -19.49
N ILE A 532 -17.72 -27.88 -20.78
CA ILE A 532 -18.26 -26.95 -21.78
C ILE A 532 -19.55 -27.53 -22.36
N VAL A 533 -20.57 -26.70 -22.51
CA VAL A 533 -21.86 -27.05 -23.10
C VAL A 533 -22.22 -26.04 -24.19
N HIS A 534 -22.76 -26.53 -25.31
CA HIS A 534 -23.13 -25.70 -26.46
C HIS A 534 -24.57 -25.19 -26.40
N GLN A 535 -25.39 -25.77 -25.52
CA GLN A 535 -26.80 -25.41 -25.36
C GLN A 535 -27.17 -25.36 -23.88
N TYR A 536 -27.92 -24.32 -23.50
CA TYR A 536 -28.57 -24.21 -22.20
C TYR A 536 -30.05 -24.58 -22.32
N THR A 537 -30.60 -25.07 -21.22
CA THR A 537 -31.99 -25.45 -21.08
C THR A 537 -32.75 -24.39 -20.30
N PRO A 538 -34.10 -24.36 -20.36
CA PRO A 538 -34.91 -23.47 -19.52
C PRO A 538 -34.69 -23.62 -18.00
N ARG A 539 -34.05 -24.70 -17.55
CA ARG A 539 -33.73 -24.96 -16.14
C ARG A 539 -32.39 -24.38 -15.71
N ASP A 540 -31.54 -23.96 -16.65
CA ASP A 540 -30.22 -23.43 -16.35
C ASP A 540 -30.26 -21.98 -15.84
N VAL A 541 -29.41 -21.67 -14.87
CA VAL A 541 -29.18 -20.33 -14.32
C VAL A 541 -28.01 -19.70 -15.06
N LEU A 542 -28.28 -18.63 -15.81
CA LEU A 542 -27.33 -18.03 -16.72
C LEU A 542 -26.67 -16.78 -16.11
N PHE A 543 -25.35 -16.70 -16.21
CA PHE A 543 -24.58 -15.51 -15.84
C PHE A 543 -24.69 -14.43 -16.93
N GLY A 544 -24.32 -13.19 -16.59
CA GLY A 544 -24.36 -12.07 -17.53
C GLY A 544 -25.73 -11.36 -17.67
N ARG A 545 -26.03 -10.87 -18.87
CA ARG A 545 -27.15 -9.95 -19.14
C ARG A 545 -28.51 -10.64 -19.31
N MET A 546 -28.57 -11.97 -19.27
CA MET A 546 -29.79 -12.77 -19.49
C MET A 546 -30.71 -12.85 -18.26
N LYS A 547 -31.10 -11.70 -17.72
CA LYS A 547 -31.92 -11.63 -16.48
C LYS A 547 -33.29 -12.28 -16.63
N ASN A 548 -33.83 -12.32 -17.84
CA ASN A 548 -35.19 -12.83 -18.13
C ASN A 548 -35.21 -14.31 -18.50
N HIS A 549 -34.09 -15.02 -18.47
CA HIS A 549 -34.09 -16.47 -18.68
C HIS A 549 -34.93 -17.19 -17.60
N THR A 550 -35.65 -18.24 -17.97
CA THR A 550 -36.59 -18.97 -17.09
C THR A 550 -35.91 -19.50 -15.83
N GLY A 551 -34.71 -20.09 -15.93
CA GLY A 551 -33.95 -20.54 -14.76
C GLY A 551 -33.53 -19.38 -13.83
N ASN A 552 -33.25 -18.20 -14.39
CA ASN A 552 -32.97 -17.00 -13.60
C ASN A 552 -34.23 -16.41 -12.93
N GLN A 553 -35.41 -16.61 -13.52
CA GLN A 553 -36.70 -16.25 -12.92
C GLN A 553 -37.01 -17.17 -11.74
N ARG A 554 -36.92 -18.49 -11.94
CA ARG A 554 -37.11 -19.50 -10.90
C ARG A 554 -36.17 -19.29 -9.71
N LEU A 555 -34.89 -19.00 -9.96
CA LEU A 555 -33.96 -18.70 -8.87
C LEU A 555 -34.38 -17.46 -8.06
N ARG A 556 -35.02 -16.45 -8.69
CA ARG A 556 -35.54 -15.30 -7.95
C ARG A 556 -36.71 -15.67 -7.06
N GLU A 557 -37.61 -16.53 -7.51
CA GLU A 557 -38.73 -17.04 -6.71
C GLU A 557 -38.23 -17.82 -5.51
N LEU A 558 -37.26 -18.72 -5.72
CA LEU A 558 -36.61 -19.47 -4.64
C LEU A 558 -35.96 -18.54 -3.61
N VAL A 559 -35.26 -17.50 -4.08
CA VAL A 559 -34.64 -16.49 -3.20
C VAL A 559 -35.69 -15.69 -2.43
N GLN A 560 -36.80 -15.32 -3.06
CA GLN A 560 -37.90 -14.58 -2.42
C GLN A 560 -38.52 -15.38 -1.28
N ASN A 561 -38.70 -16.69 -1.45
CA ASN A 561 -39.28 -17.58 -0.44
C ASN A 561 -38.40 -17.72 0.82
N VAL A 562 -37.09 -17.49 0.69
CA VAL A 562 -36.10 -17.67 1.77
C VAL A 562 -35.53 -16.32 2.26
N ALA A 563 -35.97 -15.20 1.68
CA ALA A 563 -35.36 -13.89 1.91
C ALA A 563 -35.45 -13.42 3.37
N SER A 564 -36.58 -13.62 4.03
CA SER A 564 -36.77 -13.21 5.43
C SER A 564 -35.86 -13.97 6.39
N GLU A 565 -35.76 -15.30 6.24
CA GLU A 565 -34.83 -16.14 7.00
C GLU A 565 -33.38 -15.75 6.71
N TYR A 566 -33.05 -15.50 5.44
CA TYR A 566 -31.71 -15.08 5.04
C TYR A 566 -31.31 -13.73 5.63
N ASP A 567 -32.22 -12.76 5.79
CA ASP A 567 -31.85 -11.42 6.26
C ASP A 567 -31.47 -11.43 7.76
N VAL A 568 -32.18 -12.20 8.58
CA VAL A 568 -31.91 -12.34 10.03
C VAL A 568 -30.77 -13.31 10.34
N ALA A 569 -30.41 -14.19 9.39
CA ALA A 569 -29.36 -15.19 9.56
C ALA A 569 -27.96 -14.59 9.76
N ASN A 570 -27.13 -15.30 10.54
CA ASN A 570 -25.71 -14.98 10.68
C ASN A 570 -24.90 -15.38 9.43
N ARG A 571 -23.59 -15.10 9.40
CA ARG A 571 -22.75 -15.34 8.22
C ARG A 571 -22.71 -16.83 7.80
N GLY A 572 -22.66 -17.75 8.76
CA GLY A 572 -22.62 -19.18 8.49
C GLY A 572 -23.96 -19.70 7.96
N GLU A 573 -25.06 -19.27 8.56
CA GLU A 573 -26.42 -19.61 8.14
C GLU A 573 -26.75 -19.06 6.74
N LYS A 574 -26.32 -17.84 6.42
CA LYS A 574 -26.44 -17.26 5.07
C LYS A 574 -25.75 -18.13 4.02
N LEU A 575 -24.56 -18.64 4.33
CA LEU A 575 -23.86 -19.56 3.44
C LEU A 575 -24.62 -20.90 3.29
N ARG A 576 -25.14 -21.44 4.39
CA ARG A 576 -25.97 -22.66 4.39
C ARG A 576 -27.21 -22.50 3.49
N LEU A 577 -27.94 -21.40 3.62
CA LEU A 577 -29.14 -21.11 2.81
C LEU A 577 -28.80 -20.93 1.32
N ALA A 578 -27.70 -20.24 1.01
CA ALA A 578 -27.26 -20.08 -0.37
C ALA A 578 -26.85 -21.42 -1.01
N ASN A 579 -26.17 -22.30 -0.26
CA ASN A 579 -25.86 -23.67 -0.70
C ASN A 579 -27.13 -24.49 -0.93
N GLN A 580 -28.11 -24.43 -0.02
CA GLN A 580 -29.36 -25.17 -0.14
C GLN A 580 -30.15 -24.80 -1.39
N LEU A 581 -30.21 -23.51 -1.74
CA LEU A 581 -30.87 -23.05 -2.97
C LEU A 581 -30.11 -23.48 -4.23
N MET A 582 -28.77 -23.41 -4.19
CA MET A 582 -27.92 -23.86 -5.30
C MET A 582 -28.11 -25.35 -5.59
N GLU A 583 -28.09 -26.18 -4.55
CA GLU A 583 -28.35 -27.62 -4.66
C GLU A 583 -29.78 -27.93 -5.11
N SER A 584 -30.77 -27.11 -4.72
CA SER A 584 -32.14 -27.29 -5.23
C SER A 584 -32.23 -27.10 -6.74
N VAL A 585 -31.54 -26.09 -7.30
CA VAL A 585 -31.48 -25.87 -8.76
C VAL A 585 -30.84 -27.07 -9.46
N LYS A 586 -29.73 -27.60 -8.92
CA LYS A 586 -29.04 -28.77 -9.48
C LYS A 586 -29.88 -30.03 -9.43
N ARG A 587 -30.53 -30.29 -8.31
CA ARG A 587 -31.42 -31.45 -8.10
C ARG A 587 -32.57 -31.48 -9.10
N GLU A 588 -33.01 -30.32 -9.57
CA GLU A 588 -34.05 -30.19 -10.59
C GLU A 588 -33.51 -30.29 -12.04
N GLY A 589 -32.22 -30.58 -12.19
CA GLY A 589 -31.53 -30.68 -13.47
C GLY A 589 -31.08 -29.34 -14.06
N GLY A 590 -31.08 -28.27 -13.27
CA GLY A 590 -30.54 -26.96 -13.68
C GLY A 590 -29.04 -26.87 -13.41
N ARG A 591 -28.31 -26.19 -14.30
CA ARG A 591 -26.88 -25.89 -14.13
C ARG A 591 -26.67 -24.39 -13.99
N PHE A 592 -25.56 -24.00 -13.38
CA PHE A 592 -25.12 -22.61 -13.36
C PHE A 592 -24.11 -22.43 -14.48
N LEU A 593 -24.45 -21.58 -15.45
CA LEU A 593 -23.68 -21.46 -16.69
C LEU A 593 -23.12 -20.05 -16.87
N LYS A 594 -21.85 -19.96 -17.26
CA LYS A 594 -21.18 -18.71 -17.62
C LYS A 594 -20.79 -18.72 -19.10
N PRO A 595 -21.08 -17.65 -19.87
CA PRO A 595 -20.70 -17.62 -21.27
C PRO A 595 -19.17 -17.53 -21.39
N LEU A 596 -18.59 -18.34 -22.27
CA LEU A 596 -17.14 -18.35 -22.57
C LEU A 596 -16.74 -17.28 -23.58
N ASP A 597 -17.70 -16.83 -24.40
CA ASP A 597 -17.51 -15.82 -25.43
C ASP A 597 -18.58 -14.71 -25.36
N SER A 598 -18.28 -13.59 -26.00
CA SER A 598 -19.18 -12.42 -26.07
C SER A 598 -20.52 -12.73 -26.75
N ASN A 599 -20.52 -13.71 -27.64
CA ASN A 599 -21.70 -14.14 -28.40
C ASN A 599 -22.53 -15.21 -27.68
N ALA A 600 -22.08 -15.67 -26.51
CA ALA A 600 -22.73 -16.70 -25.71
C ALA A 600 -23.04 -18.00 -26.49
N SER A 601 -22.14 -18.34 -27.42
CA SER A 601 -22.22 -19.56 -28.24
C SER A 601 -21.71 -20.79 -27.49
N GLN A 602 -20.88 -20.58 -26.47
CA GLN A 602 -20.36 -21.63 -25.59
C GLN A 602 -20.55 -21.25 -24.13
N TRP A 603 -20.88 -22.26 -23.32
CA TRP A 603 -21.19 -22.09 -21.91
C TRP A 603 -20.32 -23.02 -21.07
N GLU A 604 -19.77 -22.48 -19.99
CA GLU A 604 -19.05 -23.24 -18.98
C GLU A 604 -19.99 -23.52 -17.79
N VAL A 605 -20.04 -24.78 -17.35
CA VAL A 605 -20.66 -25.12 -16.06
C VAL A 605 -19.75 -24.61 -14.95
N VAL A 606 -20.22 -23.64 -14.17
CA VAL A 606 -19.42 -23.01 -13.13
C VAL A 606 -19.31 -23.90 -11.90
N ALA A 607 -18.19 -23.80 -11.19
CA ALA A 607 -18.00 -24.46 -9.91
C ALA A 607 -19.00 -23.97 -8.84
N ASP A 608 -19.31 -24.83 -7.88
CA ASP A 608 -20.29 -24.59 -6.81
C ASP A 608 -20.05 -23.29 -6.05
N LYS A 609 -18.78 -22.99 -5.77
CA LYS A 609 -18.37 -21.76 -5.10
C LYS A 609 -18.84 -20.51 -5.86
N GLU A 610 -18.81 -20.54 -7.20
CA GLU A 610 -19.30 -19.44 -8.04
C GLU A 610 -20.84 -19.44 -8.16
N ALA A 611 -21.46 -20.62 -8.23
CA ALA A 611 -22.91 -20.75 -8.20
C ALA A 611 -23.51 -20.16 -6.91
N VAL A 612 -22.90 -20.43 -5.75
CA VAL A 612 -23.31 -19.91 -4.45
C VAL A 612 -23.16 -18.38 -4.37
N LYS A 613 -22.08 -17.82 -4.93
CA LYS A 613 -21.91 -16.36 -5.05
C LYS A 613 -23.02 -15.73 -5.87
N LYS A 614 -23.45 -16.39 -6.96
CA LYS A 614 -24.58 -15.95 -7.81
C LYS A 614 -25.89 -15.95 -7.02
N VAL A 615 -26.18 -16.98 -6.22
CA VAL A 615 -27.34 -17.00 -5.31
C VAL A 615 -27.28 -15.85 -4.31
N GLY A 616 -26.13 -15.63 -3.67
CA GLY A 616 -25.93 -14.51 -2.74
C GLY A 616 -26.14 -13.13 -3.38
N ALA A 617 -25.78 -12.97 -4.67
CA ALA A 617 -26.06 -11.75 -5.42
C ALA A 617 -27.56 -11.51 -5.64
N HIS A 618 -28.36 -12.58 -5.81
CA HIS A 618 -29.81 -12.48 -5.93
C HIS A 618 -30.46 -12.00 -4.61
N PHE A 619 -30.03 -12.50 -3.44
CA PHE A 619 -30.49 -11.96 -2.15
C PHE A 619 -30.21 -10.45 -2.02
N ARG A 620 -28.99 -10.01 -2.36
CA ARG A 620 -28.63 -8.57 -2.32
C ARG A 620 -29.49 -7.73 -3.26
N ASN A 621 -29.79 -8.24 -4.45
CA ASN A 621 -30.61 -7.53 -5.44
C ASN A 621 -32.09 -7.50 -5.02
N PHE A 622 -32.59 -8.57 -4.42
CA PHE A 622 -33.94 -8.63 -3.86
C PHE A 622 -34.14 -7.56 -2.78
N ARG A 623 -33.22 -7.48 -1.82
CA ARG A 623 -33.25 -6.46 -0.76
C ARG A 623 -33.22 -5.02 -1.29
N ARG A 624 -32.41 -4.75 -2.32
CA ARG A 624 -32.36 -3.43 -2.98
C ARG A 624 -33.69 -3.03 -3.63
N LYS A 625 -34.51 -3.98 -4.07
CA LYS A 625 -35.82 -3.71 -4.67
C LYS A 625 -36.88 -3.39 -3.61
N GLN A 626 -36.77 -3.91 -2.40
CA GLN A 626 -37.73 -3.59 -1.33
C GLN A 626 -37.53 -2.20 -0.73
N TRP A 627 -36.34 -1.60 -0.86
CA TRP A 627 -36.06 -0.23 -0.42
C TRP A 627 -36.37 0.85 -1.47
N ARG A 628 -36.88 0.47 -2.65
CA ARG A 628 -37.35 1.40 -3.67
C ARG A 628 -38.86 1.32 -3.73
#